data_AF-L0REY4-F1
#
_entry.id   AF-L0REY4-F1
#
_cell.length_a   1.000
_cell.length_b   1.000
_cell.length_c   1.000
_cell.angle_alpha   90.00
_cell.angle_beta   90.00
_cell.angle_gamma   90.00
#
_symmetry.space_group_name_H-M   'P 1'
#
loop_
_entity.id
_entity.type
_entity.pdbx_description
1 polymer ?
#
loop_
_entity_poly.entity_id
_entity_poly.type
_entity_poly.pdbx_seq_one_letter_code
_entity_poly.pdbx_strand_id
1 'polypeptide(L)'
;MSIHHNPQTTEAQVKIAQVMAGESAILHELDFQDVAISANAVRTLKKAAIAVMQRFMPGSRPETLTNSQAVAFFIDRVFWDQDTKGLVLCADIAQRSFCIPIPSDHWHLKDDLGVIQ
;
A
#
# COMPACT_ATOMS: atom_id res chain seq x y z
N MET A 1 7.92 4.06 27.75
CA MET A 1 8.57 4.56 26.52
C MET A 1 7.42 4.93 25.59
N SER A 2 7.01 6.19 25.61
CA SER A 2 5.80 6.64 24.90
C SER A 2 6.15 6.94 23.45
N ILE A 3 5.43 6.29 22.53
CA ILE A 3 5.56 6.53 21.09
C ILE A 3 4.90 7.89 20.84
N HIS A 4 5.70 8.93 20.61
CA HIS A 4 5.17 10.21 20.17
C HIS A 4 4.63 10.04 18.74
N HIS A 5 3.32 9.89 18.63
CA HIS A 5 2.61 9.98 17.36
C HIS A 5 2.73 11.44 16.90
N ASN A 6 3.58 11.72 15.92
CA ASN A 6 3.77 13.07 15.38
C ASN A 6 2.71 13.31 14.29
N PRO A 7 1.66 14.10 14.53
CA PRO A 7 0.56 14.27 13.58
C PRO A 7 0.98 14.86 12.23
N GLN A 8 2.12 15.56 12.17
CA GLN A 8 2.66 16.12 10.93
C GLN A 8 3.18 15.07 9.94
N THR A 9 3.57 13.89 10.42
CA THR A 9 4.04 12.80 9.56
C THR A 9 2.86 12.19 8.79
N THR A 10 1.73 11.98 9.47
CA THR A 10 0.52 11.40 8.86
C THR A 10 -0.01 12.25 7.70
N GLU A 11 -0.10 13.58 7.87
CA GLU A 11 -0.60 14.51 6.84
C GLU A 11 0.26 14.53 5.57
N ALA A 12 1.59 14.61 5.71
CA ALA A 12 2.50 14.64 4.57
C ALA A 12 2.43 13.35 3.74
N GLN A 13 2.22 12.23 4.41
CA GLN A 13 2.12 10.92 3.77
C GLN A 13 0.74 10.69 3.12
N VAL A 14 -0.35 11.18 3.72
CA VAL A 14 -1.68 11.23 3.06
C VAL A 14 -1.59 12.06 1.78
N LYS A 15 -0.86 13.17 1.80
CA LYS A 15 -0.65 14.01 0.61
C LYS A 15 0.06 13.26 -0.53
N ILE A 16 1.00 12.37 -0.22
CA ILE A 16 1.67 11.53 -1.23
C ILE A 16 0.67 10.52 -1.84
N ALA A 17 -0.16 9.90 -1.01
CA ALA A 17 -1.23 9.02 -1.50
C ALA A 17 -2.22 9.77 -2.40
N GLN A 18 -2.59 11.01 -2.02
CA GLN A 18 -3.42 11.88 -2.86
C GLN A 18 -2.75 12.21 -4.19
N VAL A 19 -1.47 12.56 -4.23
CA VAL A 19 -0.76 12.78 -5.51
C VAL A 19 -0.82 11.55 -6.42
N MET A 20 -0.75 10.34 -5.86
CA MET A 20 -0.83 9.10 -6.63
C MET A 20 -2.25 8.77 -7.13
N ALA A 21 -3.29 9.14 -6.38
CA ALA A 21 -4.69 8.96 -6.77
C ALA A 21 -5.24 10.13 -7.63
N GLY A 22 -4.65 11.31 -7.50
CA GLY A 22 -5.10 12.60 -8.06
C GLY A 22 -5.25 13.66 -6.96
N GLU A 23 -4.84 14.91 -7.22
CA GLU A 23 -4.75 16.00 -6.20
C GLU A 23 -6.06 16.32 -5.45
N SER A 24 -7.20 15.84 -5.94
CA SER A 24 -8.53 16.02 -5.33
C SER A 24 -9.19 14.69 -4.90
N ALA A 25 -8.44 13.59 -4.90
CA ALA A 25 -8.95 12.27 -4.59
C ALA A 25 -9.42 12.19 -3.12
N ILE A 26 -10.61 11.62 -2.94
CA ILE A 26 -11.15 11.28 -1.63
C ILE A 26 -10.66 9.88 -1.26
N LEU A 27 -9.74 9.82 -0.30
CA LEU A 27 -9.14 8.59 0.17
C LEU A 27 -9.74 8.15 1.50
N HIS A 28 -10.09 6.87 1.58
CA HIS A 28 -10.56 6.21 2.79
C HIS A 28 -9.53 5.17 3.22
N GLU A 29 -9.06 5.23 4.46
CA GLU A 29 -8.11 4.23 4.96
C GLU A 29 -8.84 2.91 5.25
N LEU A 30 -8.23 1.80 4.86
CA LEU A 30 -8.72 0.44 5.05
C LEU A 30 -7.70 -0.38 5.86
N ASP A 31 -8.19 -1.37 6.61
CA ASP A 31 -7.33 -2.43 7.13
C ASP A 31 -7.05 -3.44 6.01
N PHE A 32 -5.78 -3.74 5.75
CA PHE A 32 -5.39 -4.75 4.77
C PHE A 32 -5.94 -6.15 5.11
N GLN A 33 -6.23 -6.42 6.39
CA GLN A 33 -6.87 -7.67 6.81
C GLN A 33 -8.22 -7.90 6.16
N ASP A 34 -8.92 -6.84 5.76
CA ASP A 34 -10.23 -6.92 5.09
C ASP A 34 -10.10 -6.95 3.57
N VAL A 35 -8.90 -6.79 3.04
CA VAL A 35 -8.63 -6.69 1.59
C VAL A 35 -8.05 -8.00 1.07
N ALA A 36 -8.57 -8.48 -0.05
CA ALA A 36 -7.95 -9.50 -0.88
C ALA A 36 -7.44 -8.85 -2.17
N ILE A 37 -6.23 -9.24 -2.60
CA ILE A 37 -5.60 -8.75 -3.82
C ILE A 37 -5.28 -9.89 -4.79
N SER A 38 -5.33 -9.60 -6.08
CA SER A 38 -5.02 -10.59 -7.12
C SER A 38 -3.54 -10.94 -7.13
N ALA A 39 -3.20 -12.10 -7.70
CA ALA A 39 -1.82 -12.47 -7.96
C ALA A 39 -1.09 -11.43 -8.86
N ASN A 40 -1.83 -10.68 -9.69
CA ASN A 40 -1.23 -9.62 -10.50
C ASN A 40 -0.80 -8.42 -9.64
N ALA A 41 -1.66 -7.98 -8.73
CA ALA A 41 -1.30 -6.96 -7.74
C ALA A 41 -0.07 -7.37 -6.93
N VAL A 42 -0.01 -8.62 -6.46
CA VAL A 42 1.17 -9.14 -5.73
C VAL A 42 2.46 -9.03 -6.56
N ARG A 43 2.41 -9.35 -7.86
CA ARG A 43 3.58 -9.19 -8.75
C ARG A 43 3.98 -7.73 -8.91
N THR A 44 3.01 -6.82 -9.01
CA THR A 44 3.28 -5.37 -9.08
C THR A 44 3.96 -4.89 -7.80
N LEU A 45 3.43 -5.24 -6.63
CA LEU A 45 4.02 -4.91 -5.34
C LEU A 45 5.44 -5.46 -5.21
N LYS A 46 5.68 -6.70 -5.65
CA LYS A 46 7.02 -7.29 -5.65
C LYS A 46 8.02 -6.53 -6.51
N LYS A 47 7.64 -6.13 -7.73
CA LYS A 47 8.50 -5.31 -8.59
C LYS A 47 8.80 -3.95 -7.95
N ALA A 48 7.79 -3.32 -7.35
CA ALA A 48 7.95 -2.05 -6.66
C ALA A 48 8.88 -2.18 -5.43
N ALA A 49 8.65 -3.17 -4.57
CA ALA A 49 9.50 -3.44 -3.41
C ALA A 49 10.96 -3.67 -3.81
N ILE A 50 11.21 -4.48 -4.85
CA ILE A 50 12.56 -4.71 -5.39
C ILE A 50 13.20 -3.39 -5.82
N ALA A 51 12.50 -2.55 -6.60
CA ALA A 51 13.03 -1.28 -7.08
C ALA A 51 13.35 -0.32 -5.91
N VAL A 52 12.48 -0.27 -4.91
CA VAL A 52 12.67 0.55 -3.71
C VAL A 52 13.87 0.05 -2.90
N MET A 53 13.96 -1.26 -2.64
CA MET A 53 15.07 -1.87 -1.91
C MET A 53 16.41 -1.64 -2.61
N GLN A 54 16.48 -1.85 -3.93
CA GLN A 54 17.69 -1.63 -4.73
C GLN A 54 18.16 -0.17 -4.66
N ARG A 55 17.22 0.78 -4.62
CA ARG A 55 17.56 2.20 -4.67
C ARG A 55 17.85 2.81 -3.31
N PHE A 56 17.17 2.36 -2.26
CA PHE A 56 17.13 3.06 -0.97
C PHE A 56 17.59 2.22 0.22
N MET A 57 17.86 0.92 0.04
CA MET A 57 18.27 0.02 1.11
C MET A 57 19.60 -0.68 0.76
N PRO A 58 20.75 0.02 0.89
CA PRO A 58 22.05 -0.56 0.59
C PRO A 58 22.32 -1.76 1.50
N GLY A 59 22.84 -2.85 0.93
CA GLY A 59 23.07 -4.11 1.64
C GLY A 59 21.83 -5.01 1.75
N SER A 60 20.66 -4.57 1.27
CA SER A 60 19.50 -5.45 1.12
C SER A 60 19.75 -6.51 0.03
N ARG A 61 18.97 -7.60 0.08
CA ARG A 61 19.00 -8.71 -0.88
C ARG A 61 17.64 -8.82 -1.60
N PRO A 62 17.31 -7.87 -2.48
CA PRO A 62 15.99 -7.83 -3.13
C PRO A 62 15.68 -9.10 -3.94
N GLU A 63 16.70 -9.84 -4.38
CA GLU A 63 16.56 -11.11 -5.09
C GLU A 63 15.93 -12.23 -4.25
N THR A 64 16.04 -12.16 -2.92
CA THR A 64 15.48 -13.17 -2.01
C THR A 64 14.07 -12.81 -1.52
N LEU A 65 13.53 -11.66 -1.96
CA LEU A 65 12.24 -11.17 -1.51
C LEU A 65 11.11 -12.13 -1.94
N THR A 66 10.37 -12.64 -0.95
CA THR A 66 9.18 -13.46 -1.20
C THR A 66 7.97 -12.59 -1.53
N ASN A 67 6.92 -13.19 -2.08
CA ASN A 67 5.68 -12.48 -2.38
C ASN A 67 5.03 -11.92 -1.10
N SER A 68 5.00 -12.71 -0.03
CA SER A 68 4.41 -12.28 1.25
C SER A 68 5.17 -11.10 1.87
N GLN A 69 6.50 -11.11 1.79
CA GLN A 69 7.32 -9.99 2.26
C GLN A 69 7.13 -8.74 1.39
N ALA A 70 7.02 -8.91 0.07
CA ALA A 70 6.73 -7.80 -0.83
C ALA A 70 5.37 -7.17 -0.55
N VAL A 71 4.36 -7.97 -0.23
CA VAL A 71 3.06 -7.44 0.22
C VAL A 71 3.24 -6.73 1.54
N ALA A 72 3.78 -7.39 2.56
CA ALA A 72 3.98 -6.82 3.90
C ALA A 72 4.71 -5.47 3.91
N PHE A 73 5.55 -5.23 2.91
CA PHE A 73 6.24 -3.96 2.72
C PHE A 73 5.31 -2.74 2.53
N PHE A 74 4.10 -2.94 1.99
CA PHE A 74 3.17 -1.86 1.61
C PHE A 74 1.82 -1.90 2.36
N ILE A 75 1.59 -2.85 3.27
CA ILE A 75 0.26 -3.03 3.91
C ILE A 75 0.03 -2.18 5.15
N ASP A 76 1.07 -1.49 5.64
CA ASP A 76 0.94 -0.64 6.82
C ASP A 76 -0.08 0.49 6.59
N ARG A 77 -0.25 0.92 5.33
CA ARG A 77 -1.20 1.97 4.95
C ARG A 77 -1.85 1.65 3.61
N VAL A 78 -3.16 1.42 3.66
CA VAL A 78 -3.96 1.06 2.50
C VAL A 78 -5.11 2.05 2.39
N PHE A 79 -5.21 2.69 1.24
CA PHE A 79 -6.29 3.63 0.96
C PHE A 79 -7.15 3.11 -0.17
N TRP A 80 -8.46 3.19 -0.01
CA TRP A 80 -9.40 3.11 -1.10
C TRP A 80 -9.67 4.50 -1.65
N ASP A 81 -9.51 4.64 -2.95
CA ASP A 81 -9.86 5.85 -3.67
C ASP A 81 -11.32 5.78 -4.12
N GLN A 82 -12.12 6.73 -3.63
CA GLN A 82 -13.54 6.80 -3.93
C GLN A 82 -13.82 7.03 -5.42
N ASP A 83 -12.96 7.74 -6.15
CA ASP A 83 -13.23 8.14 -7.53
C ASP A 83 -12.87 7.03 -8.51
N THR A 84 -11.65 6.50 -8.39
CA THR A 84 -11.17 5.42 -9.28
C THR A 84 -11.63 4.03 -8.85
N LYS A 85 -12.13 3.89 -7.62
CA LYS A 85 -12.40 2.61 -6.95
C LYS A 85 -11.15 1.71 -6.81
N GLY A 86 -9.96 2.27 -7.03
CA GLY A 86 -8.69 1.59 -6.84
C GLY A 86 -8.26 1.57 -5.39
N LEU A 87 -7.20 0.81 -5.10
CA LEU A 87 -6.44 0.96 -3.87
C LEU A 87 -5.16 1.73 -4.11
N VAL A 88 -4.64 2.36 -3.07
CA VAL A 88 -3.30 2.90 -2.99
C VAL A 88 -2.65 2.27 -1.77
N LEU A 89 -1.63 1.44 -1.99
CA LEU A 89 -0.86 0.80 -0.91
C LEU A 89 0.45 1.54 -0.74
N CYS A 90 0.79 1.94 0.48
CA CYS A 90 1.95 2.78 0.76
C CYS A 90 2.94 2.09 1.71
N ALA A 91 4.22 2.25 1.41
CA ALA A 91 5.34 1.86 2.25
C ALA A 91 6.07 3.12 2.75
N ASP A 92 6.36 3.18 4.04
CA ASP A 92 7.17 4.24 4.62
C ASP A 92 8.59 3.73 4.91
N ILE A 93 9.58 4.36 4.29
CA ILE A 93 10.99 3.98 4.45
C ILE A 93 11.80 5.21 4.76
N ALA A 94 12.44 5.20 5.93
CA ALA A 94 13.15 6.34 6.49
C ALA A 94 12.22 7.57 6.57
N GLN A 95 12.37 8.54 5.67
CA GLN A 95 11.58 9.77 5.62
C GLN A 95 10.82 9.92 4.29
N ARG A 96 10.55 8.81 3.60
CA ARG A 96 9.89 8.80 2.28
C ARG A 96 8.75 7.80 2.26
N SER A 97 7.67 8.18 1.61
CA SER A 97 6.56 7.27 1.31
C SER A 97 6.58 6.88 -0.15
N PHE A 98 6.36 5.60 -0.40
CA PHE A 98 6.24 5.02 -1.73
C PHE A 98 4.86 4.39 -1.85
N CYS A 99 4.02 4.95 -2.70
CA CYS A 99 2.64 4.51 -2.86
C CYS A 99 2.44 3.87 -4.24
N ILE A 100 1.72 2.76 -4.26
CA ILE A 100 1.47 1.95 -5.46
C ILE A 100 -0.04 1.87 -5.69
N PRO A 101 -0.56 2.38 -6.82
CA PRO A 101 -1.95 2.21 -7.17
C PRO A 101 -2.21 0.78 -7.63
N ILE A 102 -3.28 0.19 -7.13
CA ILE A 102 -3.81 -1.11 -7.51
C ILE A 102 -5.20 -0.87 -8.14
N PRO A 103 -5.36 -1.10 -9.45
CA PRO A 103 -6.62 -0.92 -10.13
C PRO A 103 -7.75 -1.79 -9.55
N SER A 104 -8.99 -1.36 -9.72
CA SER A 104 -10.19 -1.96 -9.10
C SER A 104 -10.44 -3.43 -9.47
N ASP A 105 -9.93 -3.89 -10.60
CA ASP A 105 -10.02 -5.28 -11.06
C ASP A 105 -9.01 -6.22 -10.37
N HIS A 106 -8.20 -5.70 -9.45
CA HIS A 106 -7.15 -6.45 -8.78
C HIS A 106 -7.28 -6.53 -7.26
N TRP A 107 -8.42 -6.10 -6.71
CA TRP A 107 -8.70 -6.22 -5.29
C TRP A 107 -10.21 -6.38 -5.02
N HIS A 108 -10.56 -6.84 -3.82
CA HIS A 108 -11.92 -6.87 -3.28
C HIS A 108 -11.89 -6.90 -1.75
N LEU A 109 -13.00 -6.58 -1.11
CA LEU A 109 -13.19 -6.84 0.33
C LEU A 109 -13.44 -8.33 0.55
N LYS A 110 -12.88 -8.89 1.62
CA LYS A 110 -13.01 -10.31 1.95
C LYS A 110 -14.42 -10.70 2.42
N ASP A 111 -15.25 -9.73 2.78
CA ASP A 111 -16.63 -9.93 3.22
C ASP A 111 -17.56 -10.50 2.12
N ASP A 112 -17.12 -10.49 0.86
CA ASP A 112 -17.87 -11.08 -0.27
C ASP A 112 -17.73 -12.61 -0.39
N LEU A 113 -17.07 -13.29 0.57
CA LEU A 113 -16.95 -14.76 0.59
C LEU A 113 -17.96 -15.48 1.50
N GLY A 114 -19.12 -14.87 1.78
CA GLY A 114 -20.34 -15.60 2.09
C GLY A 114 -21.13 -15.11 3.30
N VAL A 115 -22.20 -14.35 3.02
CA VAL A 115 -23.48 -14.62 3.68
C VAL A 115 -24.28 -15.52 2.73
N ILE A 116 -24.15 -16.84 2.93
CA ILE A 116 -25.16 -17.77 2.43
C ILE A 116 -26.35 -17.60 3.39
N GLN A 117 -27.41 -16.93 2.94
CA GLN A 117 -28.74 -17.05 3.55
C GLN A 117 -29.44 -18.31 3.02
#